data_AF-A0A4R5DYF8-F1
#
_entry.id   AF-A0A4R5DYF8-F1
#
_cell.length_a   1.000
_cell.length_b   1.000
_cell.length_c   1.000
_cell.angle_alpha   90.00
_cell.angle_beta   90.00
_cell.angle_gamma   90.00
#
_symmetry.space_group_name_H-M   'P 1'
#
loop_
_entity.id
_entity.type
_entity.pdbx_description
1 polymer ?
#
loop_
_entity_poly.entity_id
_entity_poly.type
_entity_poly.pdbx_seq_one_letter_code
_entity_poly.pdbx_strand_id
1 'polypeptide(L)'
;MTMTLADQSALTGQDGRVTDEQPARPKRRTFTKAYKARILAAFDALPEGSPERGALLRKERLYHSHIVHWRKQAESGTLPASTGRPHKSAESEELARLRAENKKLKSDTAKLESRNEKLAGELGKTKTALDIAGKAFALLQDISSSADSDTN
;
A
#
# COMPACT_ATOMS: atom_id res chain seq x y z
N MET A 1 -31.72 15.48 -13.83
CA MET A 1 -33.11 15.86 -13.51
C MET A 1 -33.83 14.67 -12.88
N THR A 2 -33.86 14.62 -11.56
CA THR A 2 -34.80 13.86 -10.72
C THR A 2 -34.89 14.65 -9.43
N MET A 3 -35.96 15.42 -9.29
CA MET A 3 -36.27 16.21 -8.09
C MET A 3 -36.82 15.27 -7.01
N THR A 4 -36.18 15.22 -5.85
CA THR A 4 -36.78 14.64 -4.65
C THR A 4 -37.19 15.80 -3.75
N LEU A 5 -38.48 16.08 -3.80
CA LEU A 5 -39.19 17.10 -3.02
C LEU A 5 -38.90 16.90 -1.52
N ALA A 6 -38.31 17.92 -0.91
CA ALA A 6 -38.38 18.12 0.53
C ALA A 6 -39.74 18.74 0.86
N ASP A 7 -40.31 18.28 1.97
CA ASP A 7 -41.30 18.97 2.79
C ASP A 7 -42.63 19.34 2.11
N GLN A 8 -43.61 18.43 2.20
CA GLN A 8 -45.02 18.75 2.04
C GLN A 8 -45.83 18.01 3.10
N SER A 9 -45.80 18.54 4.33
CA SER A 9 -46.86 18.28 5.31
C SER A 9 -46.97 19.49 6.24
N ALA A 10 -47.39 20.61 5.67
CA ALA A 10 -47.72 21.84 6.40
C ALA A 10 -49.00 22.50 5.82
N LEU A 11 -50.03 21.71 5.47
CA LEU A 11 -51.34 22.25 5.05
C LEU A 11 -52.47 21.32 5.50
N THR A 12 -52.82 21.39 6.78
CA THR A 12 -54.12 20.93 7.30
C THR A 12 -54.49 21.79 8.51
N GLY A 13 -55.57 22.58 8.38
CA GLY A 13 -56.37 23.20 9.45
C GLY A 13 -55.63 23.94 10.56
N GLN A 14 -55.55 25.27 10.46
CA GLN A 14 -55.20 26.13 11.61
C GLN A 14 -56.38 26.20 12.59
N ASP A 15 -56.45 25.24 13.51
CA ASP A 15 -56.99 25.51 14.84
C ASP A 15 -55.83 26.02 15.69
N GLY A 16 -55.92 27.26 16.18
CA GLY A 16 -54.85 28.05 16.83
C GLY A 16 -54.28 27.49 18.14
N ARG A 17 -53.93 26.21 18.20
CA ARG A 17 -53.07 25.60 19.21
C ARG A 17 -51.83 25.03 18.51
N VAL A 18 -50.77 25.82 18.48
CA VAL A 18 -49.42 25.28 18.33
C VAL A 18 -49.08 24.55 19.63
N THR A 19 -49.37 23.25 19.70
CA THR A 19 -48.74 22.38 20.69
C THR A 19 -47.29 22.23 20.28
N ASP A 20 -46.38 22.75 21.11
CA ASP A 20 -44.92 22.78 20.91
C ASP A 20 -44.26 21.40 21.09
N GLU A 21 -44.96 20.33 20.73
CA GLU A 21 -44.42 18.97 20.77
C GLU A 21 -43.65 18.69 19.49
N GLN A 22 -42.40 19.17 19.43
CA GLN A 22 -41.45 18.72 18.42
C GLN A 22 -41.31 17.19 18.49
N PRO A 23 -41.44 16.46 17.36
CA PRO A 23 -41.22 15.03 17.36
C PRO A 23 -39.78 14.72 17.82
N ALA A 24 -39.65 13.77 18.73
CA ALA A 24 -38.35 13.39 19.30
C ALA A 24 -37.35 13.05 18.19
N ARG A 25 -36.16 13.65 18.25
CA ARG A 25 -35.12 13.48 17.22
C ARG A 25 -34.76 12.00 17.04
N PRO A 26 -34.53 11.53 15.80
CA PRO A 26 -34.13 10.15 15.54
C PRO A 26 -32.87 9.76 16.32
N LYS A 27 -32.99 8.76 17.20
CA LYS A 27 -31.86 8.28 18.03
C LYS A 27 -30.99 7.33 17.22
N ARG A 28 -29.77 7.77 16.90
CA ARG A 28 -28.77 6.92 16.23
C ARG A 28 -28.28 5.82 17.17
N ARG A 29 -28.09 4.61 16.64
CA ARG A 29 -27.52 3.49 17.38
C ARG A 29 -26.06 3.76 17.74
N THR A 30 -25.67 3.48 18.98
CA THR A 30 -24.28 3.53 19.45
C THR A 30 -23.76 2.14 19.75
N PHE A 31 -22.49 1.88 19.43
CA PHE A 31 -21.85 0.58 19.62
C PHE A 31 -20.89 0.65 20.81
N THR A 32 -21.19 -0.09 21.87
CA THR A 32 -20.32 -0.19 23.05
C THR A 32 -19.02 -0.92 22.71
N LYS A 33 -17.94 -0.66 23.46
CA LYS A 33 -16.65 -1.35 23.24
C LYS A 33 -16.79 -2.87 23.34
N ALA A 34 -17.53 -3.36 24.34
CA ALA A 34 -17.81 -4.78 24.54
C ALA A 34 -18.57 -5.40 23.36
N TYR A 35 -19.57 -4.69 22.82
CA TYR A 35 -20.32 -5.16 21.65
C TYR A 35 -19.39 -5.30 20.43
N LYS A 36 -18.54 -4.30 20.16
CA LYS A 36 -17.59 -4.34 19.05
C LYS A 36 -16.62 -5.52 19.19
N ALA A 37 -16.05 -5.72 20.38
CA ALA A 37 -15.12 -6.82 20.64
C ALA A 37 -15.79 -8.20 20.46
N ARG A 38 -17.01 -8.38 20.96
CA ARG A 38 -17.79 -9.62 20.77
C ARG A 38 -18.03 -9.93 19.29
N ILE A 39 -18.42 -8.93 18.52
CA ILE A 39 -18.67 -9.10 17.08
C ILE A 39 -17.38 -9.42 16.33
N LEU A 40 -16.26 -8.75 16.66
CA LEU A 40 -14.96 -9.07 16.05
C LEU A 40 -14.58 -10.52 16.35
N ALA A 41 -14.67 -10.97 17.60
CA ALA A 41 -14.36 -12.35 17.97
C ALA A 41 -15.27 -13.37 17.24
N ALA A 42 -16.58 -13.10 17.17
CA ALA A 42 -17.52 -13.96 16.45
C ALA A 42 -17.26 -13.97 14.93
N PHE A 43 -16.84 -12.85 14.35
CA PHE A 43 -16.49 -12.75 12.95
C PHE A 43 -15.16 -13.47 12.66
N ASP A 44 -14.18 -13.37 13.56
CA ASP A 44 -12.86 -14.01 13.42
C ASP A 44 -12.92 -15.53 13.64
N ALA A 45 -13.89 -16.03 14.41
CA ALA A 45 -14.11 -17.46 14.62
C ALA A 45 -14.66 -18.20 13.38
N LEU A 46 -15.24 -17.48 12.41
CA LEU A 46 -15.82 -18.06 11.21
C LEU A 46 -14.77 -18.20 10.09
N PRO A 47 -14.79 -19.28 9.28
CA PRO A 47 -13.84 -19.44 8.17
C PRO A 47 -13.88 -18.29 7.16
N GLU A 48 -12.74 -17.92 6.61
CA GLU A 48 -12.65 -16.88 5.59
C GLU A 48 -13.44 -17.25 4.32
N GLY A 49 -14.15 -16.28 3.74
CA GLY A 49 -15.03 -16.51 2.59
C GLY A 49 -16.34 -17.26 2.90
N SER A 50 -16.60 -17.68 4.14
CA SER A 50 -17.84 -18.39 4.45
C SER A 50 -19.08 -17.49 4.35
N PRO A 51 -20.22 -18.01 3.85
CA PRO A 51 -21.47 -17.26 3.79
C PRO A 51 -22.01 -16.91 5.19
N GLU A 52 -21.55 -17.63 6.23
CA GLU A 52 -21.89 -17.41 7.63
C GLU A 52 -21.40 -16.05 8.14
N ARG A 53 -20.27 -15.56 7.64
CA ARG A 53 -19.77 -14.20 7.94
C ARG A 53 -20.78 -13.14 7.49
N GLY A 54 -21.30 -13.30 6.28
CA GLY A 54 -22.34 -12.44 5.73
C GLY A 54 -23.67 -12.57 6.49
N ALA A 55 -24.02 -13.78 6.94
CA ALA A 55 -25.20 -14.03 7.75
C ALA A 55 -25.13 -13.34 9.13
N LEU A 56 -23.97 -13.41 9.80
CA LEU A 56 -23.72 -12.71 11.06
C LEU A 56 -23.90 -11.20 10.90
N LEU A 57 -23.30 -10.61 9.86
CA LEU A 57 -23.39 -9.17 9.59
C LEU A 57 -24.83 -8.73 9.29
N ARG A 58 -25.59 -9.51 8.50
CA ARG A 58 -27.01 -9.22 8.22
C ARG A 58 -27.87 -9.29 9.49
N LYS A 59 -27.66 -10.31 10.33
CA LYS A 59 -28.36 -10.48 11.61
C LYS A 59 -28.15 -9.28 12.53
N GLU A 60 -26.93 -8.77 12.57
CA GLU A 60 -26.53 -7.64 13.43
C GLU A 60 -26.76 -6.26 12.76
N ARG A 61 -27.24 -6.24 11.51
CA ARG A 61 -27.37 -5.07 10.63
C ARG A 61 -26.09 -4.25 10.52
N LEU A 62 -24.98 -4.95 10.32
CA LEU A 62 -23.64 -4.40 10.17
C LEU A 62 -23.16 -4.53 8.73
N TYR A 63 -22.31 -3.58 8.33
CA TYR A 63 -21.60 -3.63 7.05
C TYR A 63 -20.13 -4.02 7.29
N HIS A 64 -19.49 -4.60 6.29
CA HIS A 64 -18.09 -4.99 6.36
C HIS A 64 -17.15 -3.83 6.76
N SER A 65 -17.48 -2.59 6.37
CA SER A 65 -16.78 -1.37 6.79
C SER A 65 -16.68 -1.20 8.31
N HIS A 66 -17.68 -1.65 9.07
CA HIS A 66 -17.66 -1.60 10.53
C HIS A 66 -16.57 -2.52 11.09
N ILE A 67 -16.42 -3.71 10.52
CA ILE A 67 -15.41 -4.68 10.93
C ILE A 67 -14.00 -4.13 10.67
N VAL A 68 -13.76 -3.62 9.47
CA VAL A 68 -12.46 -3.01 9.11
C VAL A 68 -12.12 -1.86 10.05
N HIS A 69 -13.08 -0.99 10.33
CA HIS A 69 -12.87 0.15 11.24
C HIS A 69 -12.62 -0.30 12.69
N TRP A 70 -13.37 -1.29 13.20
CA TRP A 70 -13.19 -1.79 14.56
C TRP A 70 -11.88 -2.57 14.71
N ARG A 71 -11.39 -3.27 13.68
CA ARG A 71 -10.04 -3.87 13.70
C ARG A 71 -8.95 -2.83 13.86
N LYS A 72 -9.03 -1.71 13.12
CA LYS A 72 -8.11 -0.57 13.32
C LYS A 72 -8.20 0.02 14.74
N GLN A 73 -9.41 0.11 15.31
CA GLN A 73 -9.60 0.54 16.70
C GLN A 73 -9.03 -0.44 17.73
N ALA A 74 -8.97 -1.73 17.41
CA ALA A 74 -8.34 -2.75 18.25
C ALA A 74 -6.80 -2.68 18.15
N GLU A 75 -6.26 -2.51 16.94
CA GLU A 75 -4.82 -2.30 16.68
C GLU A 75 -4.30 -1.03 17.38
N SER A 76 -5.11 0.03 17.42
CA SER A 76 -4.78 1.29 18.12
C SER A 76 -5.02 1.24 19.65
N GLY A 77 -5.35 0.07 20.22
CA GLY A 77 -5.57 -0.13 21.66
C GLY A 77 -6.83 0.55 22.23
N THR A 78 -7.72 1.06 21.38
CA THR A 78 -8.94 1.77 21.82
C THR A 78 -10.07 0.81 22.26
N LEU A 79 -10.06 -0.41 21.71
CA LEU A 79 -10.94 -1.51 22.08
C LEU A 79 -10.16 -2.55 22.89
N PRO A 80 -10.80 -3.25 23.85
CA PRO A 80 -10.18 -4.41 24.47
C PRO A 80 -9.83 -5.41 23.37
N ALA A 81 -8.63 -6.00 23.45
CA ALA A 81 -8.18 -6.99 22.49
C ALA A 81 -9.25 -8.06 22.32
N SER A 82 -9.71 -8.25 21.08
CA SER A 82 -10.55 -9.41 20.74
C SER A 82 -9.79 -10.66 21.19
N THR A 83 -10.44 -11.56 21.90
CA THR A 83 -9.87 -12.86 22.28
C THR A 83 -9.65 -13.76 21.06
N GLY A 84 -10.20 -13.38 19.90
CA GLY A 84 -9.78 -13.90 18.61
C GLY A 84 -8.34 -13.48 18.37
N ARG A 85 -7.42 -14.45 18.39
CA ARG A 85 -6.03 -14.29 17.93
C ARG A 85 -6.06 -13.45 16.65
N PRO A 86 -5.29 -12.35 16.52
CA PRO A 86 -5.23 -11.62 15.27
C PRO A 86 -4.84 -12.63 14.21
N HIS A 87 -5.83 -13.02 13.40
CA HIS A 87 -5.61 -13.97 12.34
C HIS A 87 -4.63 -13.23 11.44
N LYS A 88 -3.36 -13.64 11.45
CA LYS A 88 -2.46 -13.32 10.35
C LYS A 88 -3.19 -13.84 9.13
N SER A 89 -3.92 -12.96 8.44
CA SER A 89 -4.53 -13.32 7.18
C SER A 89 -3.40 -13.81 6.29
N ALA A 90 -3.66 -14.81 5.44
CA ALA A 90 -2.67 -15.26 4.48
C ALA A 90 -2.08 -14.06 3.71
N GLU A 91 -2.95 -13.07 3.42
CA GLU A 91 -2.60 -11.77 2.86
C GLU A 91 -1.55 -10.98 3.68
N SER A 92 -1.66 -10.97 5.01
CA SER A 92 -0.69 -10.26 5.87
C SER A 92 0.70 -10.91 5.88
N GLU A 93 0.75 -12.25 5.78
CA GLU A 93 2.00 -12.99 5.68
C GLU A 93 2.62 -12.83 4.28
N GLU A 94 1.79 -12.88 3.24
CA GLU A 94 2.20 -12.62 1.86
C GLU A 94 2.73 -11.20 1.71
N LEU A 95 2.04 -10.20 2.26
CA LEU A 95 2.52 -8.81 2.30
C LEU A 95 3.85 -8.67 3.03
N ALA A 96 4.06 -9.40 4.12
CA ALA A 96 5.34 -9.39 4.84
C ALA A 96 6.46 -10.01 4.00
N ARG A 97 6.20 -11.15 3.34
CA ARG A 97 7.13 -11.81 2.42
C ARG A 97 7.47 -10.91 1.23
N LEU A 98 6.48 -10.34 0.56
CA LEU A 98 6.65 -9.43 -0.57
C LEU A 98 7.46 -8.18 -0.20
N ARG A 99 7.26 -7.64 1.01
CA ARG A 99 8.07 -6.51 1.51
C ARG A 99 9.52 -6.91 1.74
N ALA A 100 9.77 -8.08 2.31
CA ALA A 100 11.13 -8.59 2.51
C ALA A 100 11.85 -8.84 1.18
N GLU A 101 11.15 -9.43 0.21
CA GLU A 101 11.66 -9.66 -1.14
C GLU A 101 11.96 -8.35 -1.86
N ASN A 102 11.04 -7.38 -1.82
CA ASN A 102 11.28 -6.05 -2.39
C ASN A 102 12.52 -5.37 -1.79
N LYS A 103 12.73 -5.49 -0.48
CA LYS A 103 13.92 -4.94 0.18
C LYS A 103 15.19 -5.63 -0.32
N LYS A 104 15.17 -6.95 -0.48
CA LYS A 104 16.31 -7.71 -1.00
C LYS A 104 16.62 -7.32 -2.45
N LEU A 105 15.61 -7.31 -3.31
CA LEU A 105 15.74 -6.91 -4.71
C LEU A 105 16.34 -5.51 -4.84
N LYS A 106 15.84 -4.53 -4.08
CA LYS A 106 16.41 -3.17 -4.06
C LYS A 106 17.87 -3.13 -3.63
N SER A 107 18.25 -3.96 -2.66
CA SER A 107 19.65 -4.03 -2.22
C SER A 107 20.56 -4.66 -3.28
N ASP A 108 20.04 -5.61 -4.05
CA ASP A 108 20.79 -6.29 -5.09
C ASP A 108 20.91 -5.43 -6.36
N THR A 109 19.86 -4.69 -6.73
CA THR A 109 19.94 -3.70 -7.82
C THR A 109 20.99 -2.64 -7.52
N ALA A 110 21.00 -2.08 -6.29
CA ALA A 110 22.00 -1.09 -5.90
C ALA A 110 23.44 -1.63 -5.97
N LYS A 111 23.67 -2.90 -5.58
CA LYS A 111 24.98 -3.55 -5.70
C LYS A 111 25.38 -3.75 -7.16
N LEU A 112 24.45 -4.17 -8.02
CA LEU A 112 24.70 -4.39 -9.43
C LEU A 112 25.01 -3.08 -10.15
N GLU A 113 24.29 -2.00 -9.83
CA GLU A 113 24.56 -0.66 -10.36
C GLU A 113 25.96 -0.19 -9.97
N SER A 114 26.35 -0.31 -8.70
CA SER A 114 27.69 0.05 -8.24
C SER A 114 28.80 -0.77 -8.93
N ARG A 115 28.56 -2.06 -9.19
CA ARG A 115 29.52 -2.89 -9.95
C ARG A 115 29.60 -2.46 -11.41
N ASN A 116 28.46 -2.18 -12.05
CA ASN A 116 28.43 -1.70 -13.42
C ASN A 116 29.16 -0.37 -13.57
N GLU A 117 29.00 0.56 -12.63
CA GLU A 117 29.73 1.84 -12.65
C GLU A 117 31.24 1.65 -12.56
N LYS A 118 31.71 0.76 -11.66
CA LYS A 118 33.14 0.42 -11.54
C LYS A 118 33.69 -0.20 -12.82
N LEU A 119 32.97 -1.19 -13.36
CA LEU A 119 33.35 -1.85 -14.61
C LEU A 119 33.38 -0.87 -15.78
N ALA A 120 32.40 0.04 -15.87
CA ALA A 120 32.39 1.09 -16.88
C ALA A 120 33.62 2.01 -16.75
N GLY A 121 34.01 2.36 -15.52
CA GLY A 121 35.23 3.13 -15.26
C GLY A 121 36.51 2.40 -15.66
N GLU A 122 36.62 1.10 -15.38
CA GLU A 122 37.75 0.25 -15.79
C GLU A 122 37.83 0.11 -17.32
N LEU A 123 36.69 -0.07 -17.98
CA LEU A 123 36.61 -0.04 -19.44
C LEU A 123 37.03 1.31 -20.02
N GLY A 124 36.70 2.42 -19.35
CA GLY A 124 37.19 3.75 -19.73
C GLY A 124 38.71 3.84 -19.67
N LYS A 125 39.32 3.39 -18.56
CA LYS A 125 40.79 3.39 -18.38
C LYS A 125 41.50 2.52 -19.42
N THR A 126 41.00 1.30 -19.66
CA THR A 126 41.59 0.39 -20.65
C THR A 126 41.49 0.96 -22.07
N LYS A 127 40.36 1.58 -22.44
CA LYS A 127 40.22 2.29 -23.72
C LYS A 127 41.24 3.43 -23.86
N THR A 128 41.46 4.23 -22.82
CA THR A 128 42.48 5.30 -22.86
C THR A 128 43.90 4.74 -23.00
N ALA A 129 44.21 3.63 -22.33
CA ALA A 129 45.51 2.99 -22.46
C ALA A 129 45.74 2.45 -23.89
N LEU A 130 44.72 1.86 -24.50
CA LEU A 130 44.78 1.41 -25.90
C LEU A 130 44.98 2.57 -26.87
N ASP A 131 44.32 3.71 -26.65
CA ASP A 131 44.51 4.91 -27.49
C ASP A 131 45.95 5.46 -27.40
N ILE A 132 46.52 5.53 -26.19
CA ILE A 132 47.92 5.93 -25.98
C ILE A 132 48.87 4.94 -26.66
N ALA A 133 48.66 3.64 -26.48
CA ALA A 133 49.48 2.61 -27.11
C ALA A 133 49.42 2.67 -28.64
N GLY A 134 48.23 2.90 -29.21
CA GLY A 134 48.05 3.10 -30.65
C GLY A 134 48.79 4.32 -31.19
N LYS A 135 48.74 5.45 -30.46
CA LYS A 135 49.49 6.67 -30.82
C LYS A 135 51.01 6.47 -30.73
N ALA A 136 51.49 5.79 -29.68
CA ALA A 136 52.91 5.46 -29.53
C ALA A 136 53.40 4.53 -30.64
N PHE A 137 52.59 3.55 -31.03
CA PHE A 137 52.89 2.65 -32.16
C PHE A 137 52.98 3.41 -33.49
N ALA A 138 52.03 4.32 -33.76
CA ALA A 138 52.08 5.17 -34.95
C ALA A 138 53.36 6.03 -35.01
N LEU A 139 53.73 6.66 -33.89
CA LEU A 139 54.98 7.43 -33.80
C LEU A 139 56.22 6.57 -34.11
N LEU A 140 56.28 5.35 -33.57
CA LEU A 140 57.38 4.42 -33.84
C LEU A 140 57.44 4.02 -35.32
N GLN A 141 56.29 3.83 -35.96
CA GLN A 141 56.20 3.53 -37.39
C GLN A 141 56.70 4.69 -38.24
N ASP A 142 56.35 5.94 -37.89
CA ASP A 142 56.83 7.14 -38.57
C ASP A 142 58.35 7.30 -38.44
N ILE A 143 58.90 7.13 -37.23
CA ILE A 143 60.35 7.19 -36.99
C ILE A 143 61.07 6.10 -37.80
N SER A 144 60.56 4.87 -37.78
CA SER A 144 61.13 3.76 -38.55
C SER A 144 61.13 4.05 -40.05
N SER A 145 60.01 4.54 -40.60
CA SER A 145 59.90 4.86 -42.03
C SER A 145 60.83 6.01 -42.43
N SER A 146 61.07 6.98 -41.54
CA SER A 146 62.00 8.09 -41.79
C SER A 146 63.47 7.64 -41.77
N ALA A 147 63.81 6.65 -40.93
CA ALA A 147 65.17 6.12 -40.83
C ALA A 147 65.57 5.28 -42.05
N ASP A 148 64.64 4.51 -42.63
CA ASP A 148 64.89 3.76 -43.86
C ASP A 148 65.08 4.69 -45.08
N SER A 149 64.40 5.85 -45.12
CA SER A 149 64.54 6.80 -46.23
C SER A 149 65.89 7.53 -46.33
N ASP A 150 66.70 7.56 -45.27
CA ASP A 150 68.03 8.19 -45.26
C ASP A 150 69.15 7.26 -45.80
N THR A 151 68.85 6.01 -46.17
CA THR A 151 69.85 5.00 -46.59
C THR A 151 69.95 4.75 -48.10
N ASN A 152 69.43 5.66 -48.94
CA ASN A 152 69.47 5.54 -50.41
C ASN A 152 69.95 6.84 -51.07
#